data_AF-A0A524A7Y2-F1
#
_entry.id   AF-A0A524A7Y2-F1
#
_cell.length_a   1.000
_cell.length_b   1.000
_cell.length_c   1.000
_cell.angle_alpha   90.00
_cell.angle_beta   90.00
_cell.angle_gamma   90.00
#
_symmetry.space_group_name_H-M   'P 1'
#
loop_
_entity.id
_entity.type
_entity.pdbx_description
1 polymer ?
#
loop_
_entity_poly.entity_id
_entity_poly.type
_entity_poly.pdbx_seq_one_letter_code
_entity_poly.pdbx_strand_id
1 'polypeptide(L)' 'MVDKDLLVKMDEKIQAIKKAALELKEISGGIQAVDRNADRILTSAKMLEINVSDALDIV' A
#
# COMPACT_ATOMS: atom_id res chain seq x y z
N MET A 1 18.02 -16.69 1.24
CA MET A 1 18.20 -15.33 1.78
C MET A 1 17.38 -14.43 0.88
N VAL A 2 16.38 -13.72 1.41
CA VAL A 2 15.63 -12.75 0.62
C VAL A 2 16.54 -11.52 0.43
N ASP A 3 16.57 -10.99 -0.79
CA ASP A 3 17.38 -9.82 -1.11
C ASP A 3 16.76 -8.57 -0.44
N LYS A 4 17.53 -7.95 0.46
CA LYS A 4 17.12 -6.74 1.18
C LYS A 4 16.76 -5.59 0.23
N ASP A 5 17.48 -5.46 -0.89
CA ASP A 5 17.21 -4.41 -1.89
C ASP A 5 15.87 -4.66 -2.60
N LEU A 6 15.48 -5.92 -2.74
CA LEU A 6 14.17 -6.28 -3.29
C LEU A 6 13.05 -5.91 -2.33
N LEU A 7 13.22 -6.14 -1.02
CA LEU A 7 12.23 -5.79 -0.01
C LEU A 7 12.03 -4.28 0.11
N VAL A 8 13.12 -3.50 0.07
CA VAL A 8 13.05 -2.02 0.04
C VAL A 8 12.25 -1.55 -1.18
N LYS A 9 12.53 -2.10 -2.37
CA LYS A 9 11.76 -1.77 -3.58
C LYS A 9 10.28 -2.14 -3.47
N MET A 10 9.95 -3.25 -2.80
CA MET A 10 8.56 -3.64 -2.56
C MET A 10 7.87 -2.64 -1.61
N ASP A 11 8.51 -2.26 -0.51
CA ASP A 11 7.96 -1.27 0.42
C ASP A 11 7.72 0.07 -0.29
N GLU A 12 8.68 0.57 -1.07
CA GLU A 12 8.52 1.80 -1.86
C GLU A 12 7.28 1.76 -2.77
N LYS A 13 7.02 0.62 -3.42
CA LYS A 13 5.82 0.44 -4.27
C LYS A 13 4.55 0.35 -3.45
N ILE A 14 4.57 -0.27 -2.27
CA ILE A 14 3.42 -0.33 -1.36
C ILE A 14 3.07 1.07 -0.87
N GLN A 15 4.05 1.87 -0.47
CA GLN A 15 3.82 3.26 -0.06
C GLN A 15 3.28 4.12 -1.20
N ALA A 16 3.77 3.93 -2.43
CA ALA A 16 3.24 4.61 -3.62
C ALA A 16 1.76 4.27 -3.88
N ILE A 17 1.36 3.00 -3.73
CA ILE A 17 -0.04 2.56 -3.85
C ILE A 17 -0.92 3.21 -2.79
N LYS A 18 -0.46 3.25 -1.52
CA LYS A 18 -1.19 3.90 -0.42
C LYS A 18 -1.41 5.38 -0.72
N LYS A 19 -0.36 6.07 -1.16
CA LYS A 19 -0.44 7.50 -1.51
C LYS A 19 -1.46 7.74 -2.63
N ALA A 20 -1.38 6.99 -3.73
CA ALA A 20 -2.32 7.13 -4.84
C ALA A 20 -3.77 6.84 -4.44
N ALA A 21 -4.01 5.86 -3.55
CA ALA A 21 -5.35 5.56 -3.05
C ALA A 21 -5.91 6.65 -2.14
N LEU A 22 -5.08 7.29 -1.31
CA LEU A 22 -5.47 8.45 -0.50
C LEU A 22 -5.81 9.65 -1.41
N GLU A 23 -4.96 9.96 -2.37
CA GLU A 23 -5.19 11.04 -3.34
C GLU A 23 -6.49 10.80 -4.14
N LEU A 24 -6.74 9.56 -4.56
CA LEU A 24 -7.99 9.19 -5.24
C LEU A 24 -9.23 9.43 -4.37
N LYS A 25 -9.13 9.16 -3.06
CA LYS A 25 -10.20 9.42 -2.10
C LYS A 25 -10.42 10.92 -1.86
N GLU A 26 -9.35 11.72 -1.84
CA GLU A 26 -9.44 13.17 -1.71
C GLU A 26 -10.16 13.82 -2.91
N ILE A 27 -9.88 13.34 -4.13
CA ILE A 27 -10.51 13.88 -5.35
C ILE A 27 -11.83 13.18 -5.71
N SER A 28 -12.31 12.24 -4.91
CA SER A 28 -13.47 11.40 -5.25
C SER A 28 -14.77 12.19 -5.37
N GLY A 29 -14.85 13.37 -4.77
CA GLY A 29 -16.05 14.22 -4.76
C GLY A 29 -17.26 13.56 -4.11
N GLY A 30 -17.07 12.56 -3.24
CA GLY A 30 -18.14 11.80 -2.59
C GLY A 30 -18.77 10.72 -3.48
N ILE A 31 -18.14 10.35 -4.60
CA ILE A 31 -18.56 9.20 -5.40
C ILE A 31 -18.33 7.93 -4.58
N GLN A 32 -19.39 7.41 -3.95
CA GLN A 32 -19.32 6.29 -3.02
C GLN A 32 -18.61 5.05 -3.58
N ALA A 33 -18.77 4.78 -4.88
CA ALA A 33 -18.08 3.68 -5.54
C ALA A 33 -16.56 3.89 -5.54
N VAL A 34 -16.08 5.12 -5.76
CA VAL A 34 -14.65 5.46 -5.74
C VAL A 34 -14.11 5.36 -4.32
N ASP A 35 -14.80 5.95 -3.34
CA ASP A 35 -14.38 5.90 -1.92
C ASP A 35 -14.21 4.46 -1.43
N ARG A 36 -15.19 3.59 -1.71
CA ARG A 36 -15.15 2.17 -1.32
C ARG A 36 -14.03 1.41 -2.02
N ASN A 37 -13.68 1.77 -3.26
CA ASN A 37 -12.56 1.15 -3.95
C ASN A 37 -11.22 1.63 -3.38
N ALA A 38 -11.08 2.92 -3.10
CA ALA A 38 -9.91 3.47 -2.43
C ALA A 38 -9.67 2.80 -1.06
N ASP A 39 -10.72 2.63 -0.26
CA ASP A 39 -10.64 1.96 1.04
C ASP A 39 -10.21 0.49 0.95
N ARG A 40 -10.69 -0.23 -0.06
CA ARG A 40 -10.27 -1.63 -0.32
C ARG A 40 -8.80 -1.72 -0.75
N ILE A 41 -8.33 -0.78 -1.57
CA ILE A 41 -6.92 -0.69 -1.96
C ILE A 41 -6.07 -0.42 -0.72
N LEU A 42 -6.44 0.55 0.12
CA LEU A 42 -5.72 0.88 1.35
C LEU A 42 -5.63 -0.31 2.31
N THR A 43 -6.73 -1.04 2.47
CA THR A 43 -6.76 -2.24 3.31
C THR A 43 -5.79 -3.31 2.80
N SER A 44 -5.80 -3.56 1.49
CA SER A 44 -4.90 -4.55 0.86
C SER A 44 -3.44 -4.11 0.93
N ALA A 45 -3.16 -2.82 0.71
CA ALA A 45 -1.82 -2.26 0.82
C ALA A 45 -1.29 -2.31 2.26
N LYS A 46 -2.16 -2.16 3.27
CA LYS A 46 -1.77 -2.32 4.68
C LYS A 46 -1.35 -3.76 5.00
N MET A 47 -2.04 -4.75 4.44
CA MET A 47 -1.64 -6.15 4.61
C MET A 47 -0.28 -6.44 3.95
N LEU A 48 -0.05 -5.91 2.74
CA LEU A 48 1.25 -6.03 2.07
C LEU A 48 2.36 -5.36 2.86
N GLU A 49 2.11 -4.18 3.44
CA GLU A 49 3.06 -3.47 4.30
C GLU A 49 3.46 -4.34 5.49
N ILE A 50 2.49 -4.94 6.20
CA ILE A 50 2.77 -5.86 7.32
C ILE A 50 3.65 -7.03 6.83
N ASN A 51 3.29 -7.67 5.72
CA ASN A 51 4.05 -8.81 5.20
C ASN A 51 5.48 -8.47 4.78
N VAL A 52 5.71 -7.26 4.26
CA VAL A 52 7.05 -6.81 3.84
C VAL A 52 7.87 -6.28 5.02
N SER A 53 7.27 -5.55 5.95
CA SER A 53 7.94 -5.11 7.19
C SER A 53 8.37 -6.29 8.04
N ASP A 54 7.49 -7.28 8.24
CA ASP A 54 7.82 -8.52 8.96
C ASP A 54 9.00 -9.25 8.30
N ALA A 55 9.11 -9.21 6.96
CA ALA A 55 10.23 -9.80 6.25
C ALA A 55 11.53 -8.98 6.39
N LEU A 56 11.45 -7.64 6.40
CA LEU A 56 12.59 -6.74 6.60
C LEU A 56 13.22 -6.86 7.99
N ASP A 57 12.41 -7.14 9.01
CA ASP A 57 12.88 -7.28 10.39
C ASP A 57 13.68 -8.58 10.65
N ILE A 58 13.65 -9.54 9.70
CA ILE A 58 14.25 -10.87 9.85
C ILE A 58 15.48 -11.06 8.92
N VAL A 59 15.79 -10.11 8.03
CA VAL A 59 16.89 -10.21 7.04
C VAL A 59 18.07 -9.27 7.26
#